data_AF-A0A1T5AGB8-F1
#
_entry.id   AF-A0A1T5AGB8-F1
#
_cell.length_a   1.000
_cell.length_b   1.000
_cell.length_c   1.000
_cell.angle_alpha   90.00
_cell.angle_beta   90.00
_cell.angle_gamma   90.00
#
_symmetry.space_group_name_H-M   'P 1'
#
loop_
_entity.id
_entity.type
_entity.pdbx_description
1 polymer ?
#
loop_
_entity_poly.entity_id
_entity_poly.type
_entity_poly.pdbx_seq_one_letter_code
_entity_poly.pdbx_strand_id
1 'polypeptide(L)'
;MQKLISGILISSCILTILSCNKDEAYDIYAVPLYVPILESMNMPRPEGSYNYPVIPNTKEWIKLNDREQMVDVCQINKSVVKAMSTQAVIQALWEYPLYADFFAWENTQKGYEFVYEELNVFQELKKRSDAASCLLYRYQRVAEKHKKHAFAHYLLEMHLAQNYFISQLNTDEKKAVVKRALEIFTIRQQDPEFTDTFMAIDITFYLVGRIMIHDQYKPFVDKLSIKPGWEKLFTEHVYNFYRSQDEANEFLETITSMANDYIKK
;
A
#
# COMPACT_ATOMS: atom_id res chain seq x y z
N MET A 1 -36.20 17.09 -20.68
CA MET A 1 -35.31 16.35 -21.60
C MET A 1 -34.44 15.46 -20.73
N GLN A 2 -34.85 14.19 -20.53
CA GLN A 2 -34.33 13.02 -21.26
C GLN A 2 -32.82 12.87 -21.04
N LYS A 3 -32.25 11.77 -20.55
CA LYS A 3 -32.69 10.44 -20.10
C LYS A 3 -31.36 9.72 -19.75
N LEU A 4 -31.38 8.74 -18.84
CA LEU A 4 -30.45 7.59 -18.77
C LEU A 4 -28.96 7.89 -18.39
N ILE A 5 -28.26 7.21 -17.48
CA ILE A 5 -28.30 5.81 -17.01
C ILE A 5 -27.90 5.79 -15.53
N SER A 6 -28.83 5.32 -14.69
CA SER A 6 -28.54 4.71 -13.39
C SER A 6 -28.23 3.23 -13.61
N GLY A 7 -27.15 2.74 -13.01
CA GLY A 7 -26.84 1.31 -12.92
C GLY A 7 -25.64 0.87 -13.77
N ILE A 8 -24.72 0.17 -13.10
CA ILE A 8 -23.57 -0.57 -13.65
C ILE A 8 -22.34 0.31 -13.96
N LEU A 9 -21.56 0.60 -12.92
CA LEU A 9 -20.11 0.77 -13.00
C LEU A 9 -19.42 -0.17 -12.00
N ILE A 10 -20.04 -1.33 -11.78
CA ILE A 10 -19.33 -2.51 -11.28
C ILE A 10 -18.68 -3.12 -12.52
N SER A 11 -17.35 -3.24 -12.48
CA SER A 11 -16.54 -3.90 -13.50
C SER A 11 -16.17 -3.08 -14.74
N SER A 12 -15.43 -1.97 -14.56
CA SER A 12 -14.60 -1.41 -15.64
C SER A 12 -13.14 -1.20 -15.26
N CYS A 13 -12.81 -1.11 -13.96
CA CYS A 13 -11.40 -1.13 -13.53
C CYS A 13 -10.79 -2.54 -13.45
N ILE A 14 -11.63 -3.59 -13.42
CA ILE A 14 -11.14 -4.99 -13.45
C ILE A 14 -11.36 -5.62 -14.84
N LEU A 15 -12.42 -5.27 -15.58
CA LEU A 15 -12.67 -5.83 -16.92
C LEU A 15 -11.87 -5.18 -18.06
N THR A 16 -11.29 -3.99 -17.87
CA THR A 16 -10.30 -3.47 -18.85
C THR A 16 -8.96 -4.21 -18.79
N ILE A 17 -8.75 -5.06 -17.77
CA ILE A 17 -7.60 -5.97 -17.69
C ILE A 17 -7.85 -7.26 -18.51
N LEU A 18 -9.07 -7.49 -19.00
CA LEU A 18 -9.46 -8.69 -19.75
C LEU A 18 -10.09 -8.42 -21.13
N SER A 19 -10.24 -7.16 -21.56
CA SER A 19 -10.58 -6.85 -22.94
C SER A 19 -9.33 -6.62 -23.78
N CYS A 20 -8.90 -7.67 -24.49
CA CYS A 20 -7.83 -7.69 -25.46
C CYS A 20 -7.76 -6.43 -26.35
N ASN A 21 -6.76 -5.58 -26.09
CA ASN A 21 -5.81 -5.16 -27.12
C ASN A 21 -4.44 -5.68 -26.66
N LYS A 22 -3.88 -6.64 -27.41
CA LYS A 22 -2.61 -7.31 -27.05
C LYS A 22 -1.39 -6.37 -27.02
N ASP A 23 -1.55 -5.12 -27.41
CA ASP A 23 -0.46 -4.14 -27.49
C ASP A 23 -0.42 -3.15 -26.31
N GLU A 24 -1.42 -3.14 -25.41
CA GLU A 24 -1.48 -2.17 -24.28
C GLU A 24 -1.86 -2.80 -22.93
N ALA A 25 -1.76 -4.12 -22.78
CA ALA A 25 -1.73 -4.71 -21.44
C ALA A 25 -0.42 -4.28 -20.78
N TYR A 26 -0.47 -3.17 -20.04
CA TYR A 26 0.68 -2.61 -19.34
C TYR A 26 1.44 -3.72 -18.62
N ASP A 27 2.71 -3.85 -18.99
CA ASP A 27 3.70 -4.83 -18.56
C ASP A 27 4.08 -4.60 -17.08
N ILE A 28 3.10 -4.60 -16.18
CA ILE A 28 3.26 -4.28 -14.75
C ILE A 28 4.09 -5.30 -13.98
N TYR A 29 4.56 -6.35 -14.65
CA TYR A 29 5.16 -7.51 -14.04
C TYR A 29 6.60 -7.81 -14.51
N ALA A 30 7.12 -7.07 -15.49
CA ALA A 30 8.50 -7.23 -15.93
C ALA A 30 9.46 -6.41 -15.04
N VAL A 31 10.59 -7.01 -14.65
CA VAL A 31 11.68 -6.39 -13.86
C VAL A 31 12.15 -5.01 -14.36
N PRO A 32 12.16 -4.70 -15.68
CA PRO A 32 12.46 -3.35 -16.17
C PRO A 32 11.49 -2.26 -15.68
N LEU A 33 10.30 -2.61 -15.18
CA LEU A 33 9.29 -1.64 -14.74
C LEU A 33 9.55 -1.09 -13.32
N TYR A 34 10.26 -1.81 -12.46
CA TYR A 34 10.52 -1.36 -11.10
C TYR A 34 11.50 -0.18 -11.04
N VAL A 35 12.47 -0.10 -11.96
CA VAL A 35 13.48 0.98 -11.96
C VAL A 35 12.82 2.36 -12.16
N PRO A 36 11.97 2.58 -13.18
CA PRO A 36 11.21 3.82 -13.30
C PRO A 36 10.35 4.15 -12.07
N ILE A 37 9.73 3.14 -11.44
CA ILE A 37 8.92 3.32 -10.23
C ILE A 37 9.80 3.78 -9.05
N LEU A 38 10.93 3.13 -8.82
CA LEU A 38 11.87 3.46 -7.74
C LEU A 38 12.48 4.85 -7.94
N GLU A 39 12.88 5.19 -9.17
CA GLU A 39 13.36 6.51 -9.53
C GLU A 39 12.28 7.58 -9.33
N SER A 40 11.02 7.29 -9.69
CA SER A 40 9.89 8.19 -9.53
C SER A 40 9.62 8.57 -8.06
N MET A 41 9.90 7.66 -7.14
CA MET A 41 9.78 7.88 -5.70
C MET A 41 11.08 8.34 -5.04
N ASN A 42 12.16 8.58 -5.80
CA ASN A 42 13.49 8.90 -5.24
C ASN A 42 13.97 7.84 -4.22
N MET A 43 13.70 6.57 -4.52
CA MET A 43 13.96 5.44 -3.64
C MET A 43 14.94 4.47 -4.33
N PRO A 44 16.27 4.66 -4.15
CA PRO A 44 17.25 3.80 -4.83
C PRO A 44 17.09 2.35 -4.39
N ARG A 45 17.27 1.42 -5.34
CA ARG A 45 17.25 -0.01 -5.08
C ARG A 45 18.46 -0.39 -4.20
N PRO A 46 18.27 -0.99 -3.02
CA PRO A 46 19.38 -1.35 -2.13
C PRO A 46 20.36 -2.34 -2.78
N GLU A 47 21.64 -2.24 -2.46
CA GLU A 47 22.63 -3.25 -2.83
C GLU A 47 22.25 -4.62 -2.24
N GLY A 48 22.49 -5.70 -2.99
CA GLY A 48 22.14 -7.06 -2.58
C GLY A 48 20.63 -7.37 -2.63
N SER A 49 19.82 -6.52 -3.27
CA SER A 49 18.40 -6.80 -3.52
C SER A 49 18.22 -8.04 -4.38
N TYR A 50 17.20 -8.85 -4.05
CA TYR A 50 16.94 -10.12 -4.71
C TYR A 50 16.27 -9.92 -6.07
N ASN A 51 16.76 -10.61 -7.09
CA ASN A 51 16.12 -10.63 -8.40
C ASN A 51 15.32 -11.94 -8.53
N TYR A 52 14.00 -11.83 -8.61
CA TYR A 52 13.14 -12.99 -8.84
C TYR A 52 13.48 -13.64 -10.19
N PRO A 53 13.81 -14.94 -10.23
CA PRO A 53 14.23 -15.61 -11.46
C PRO A 53 13.07 -15.92 -12.41
N VAL A 54 11.85 -16.03 -11.87
CA VAL A 54 10.61 -16.31 -12.60
C VAL A 54 9.64 -15.19 -12.25
N ILE A 55 9.26 -14.40 -13.26
CA ILE A 55 8.38 -13.23 -13.14
C ILE A 55 7.32 -13.28 -14.25
N PRO A 56 6.16 -12.61 -14.11
CA PRO A 56 5.15 -12.67 -15.13
C PRO A 56 5.65 -12.17 -16.49
N ASN A 57 5.03 -12.69 -17.54
CA ASN A 57 5.43 -12.52 -18.95
C ASN A 57 6.73 -13.24 -19.36
N THR A 58 7.44 -13.96 -18.48
CA THR A 58 8.53 -14.88 -18.90
C THR A 58 7.99 -16.22 -19.38
N LYS A 59 8.82 -16.95 -20.15
CA LYS A 59 8.48 -18.31 -20.63
C LYS A 59 8.29 -19.30 -19.49
N GLU A 60 9.02 -19.11 -18.40
CA GLU A 60 8.94 -19.92 -17.19
C GLU A 60 7.62 -19.66 -16.46
N TRP A 61 7.21 -18.40 -16.32
CA TRP A 61 5.97 -18.03 -15.64
C TRP A 61 4.72 -18.51 -16.36
N ILE A 62 4.70 -18.40 -17.70
CA ILE A 62 3.56 -18.83 -18.53
C ILE A 62 3.28 -20.34 -18.41
N LYS A 63 4.26 -21.14 -17.96
CA LYS A 63 4.10 -22.58 -17.74
C LYS A 63 3.49 -22.95 -16.38
N LEU A 64 3.35 -21.98 -15.48
CA LEU A 64 2.77 -22.18 -14.16
C LEU A 64 1.24 -22.28 -14.31
N ASN A 65 0.63 -23.30 -13.71
CA ASN A 65 -0.76 -23.68 -13.95
C ASN A 65 -1.73 -23.08 -12.93
N ASP A 66 -1.23 -22.75 -11.75
CA ASP A 66 -2.01 -22.30 -10.61
C ASP A 66 -1.19 -21.32 -9.75
N ARG A 67 -1.88 -20.68 -8.80
CA ARG A 67 -1.27 -19.69 -7.90
C ARG A 67 -0.24 -20.32 -6.96
N GLU A 68 -0.44 -21.57 -6.53
CA GLU A 68 0.49 -22.26 -5.62
C GLU A 68 1.87 -22.37 -6.29
N GLN A 69 1.91 -22.79 -7.56
CA GLN A 69 3.14 -22.82 -8.36
C GLN A 69 3.77 -21.43 -8.51
N MET A 70 2.96 -20.37 -8.68
CA MET A 70 3.46 -18.99 -8.76
C MET A 70 4.06 -18.51 -7.43
N VAL A 71 3.43 -18.84 -6.30
CA VAL A 71 3.95 -18.52 -4.96
C VAL A 71 5.25 -19.29 -4.72
N ASP A 72 5.31 -20.58 -5.07
CA ASP A 72 6.47 -21.44 -4.87
C ASP A 72 7.72 -20.92 -5.60
N VAL A 73 7.59 -20.50 -6.86
CA VAL A 73 8.73 -19.93 -7.60
C VAL A 73 9.18 -18.56 -7.06
N CYS A 74 8.34 -17.90 -6.26
CA CYS A 74 8.68 -16.66 -5.57
C CYS A 74 9.24 -16.87 -4.17
N GLN A 75 9.34 -18.11 -3.66
CA GLN A 75 9.98 -18.37 -2.38
C GLN A 75 11.51 -18.22 -2.52
N ILE A 76 12.12 -17.37 -1.69
CA ILE A 76 13.57 -17.16 -1.70
C ILE A 76 14.23 -18.19 -0.79
N ASN A 77 15.38 -18.77 -1.15
CA ASN A 77 16.06 -19.71 -0.26
C ASN A 77 16.30 -19.09 1.14
N LYS A 78 15.93 -19.80 2.21
CA LYS A 78 16.01 -19.29 3.59
C LYS A 78 17.40 -18.77 3.98
N SER A 79 18.48 -19.39 3.49
CA SER A 79 19.84 -18.93 3.76
C SER A 79 20.14 -17.58 3.09
N VAL A 80 19.62 -17.37 1.88
CA VAL A 80 19.72 -16.12 1.13
C VAL A 80 18.92 -15.02 1.84
N VAL A 81 17.66 -15.29 2.21
CA VAL A 81 16.80 -14.33 2.94
C VAL A 81 17.45 -13.85 4.23
N LYS A 82 18.05 -14.75 5.01
CA LYS A 82 18.76 -14.39 6.25
C LYS A 82 20.01 -13.54 6.02
N ALA A 83 20.69 -13.73 4.89
CA ALA A 83 21.88 -12.96 4.55
C ALA A 83 21.57 -11.55 4.00
N MET A 84 20.34 -11.31 3.54
CA MET A 84 19.91 -10.01 3.01
C MET A 84 19.85 -8.95 4.12
N SER A 85 20.25 -7.72 3.81
CA SER A 85 19.99 -6.56 4.67
C SER A 85 18.48 -6.30 4.81
N THR A 86 18.06 -5.57 5.84
CA THR A 86 16.62 -5.27 6.06
C THR A 86 16.04 -4.47 4.91
N GLN A 87 16.84 -3.56 4.35
CA GLN A 87 16.48 -2.81 3.15
C GLN A 87 16.29 -3.72 1.92
N ALA A 88 17.15 -4.73 1.73
CA ALA A 88 17.00 -5.71 0.65
C ALA A 88 15.78 -6.63 0.86
N VAL A 89 15.44 -6.99 2.10
CA VAL A 89 14.21 -7.75 2.42
C VAL A 89 12.97 -6.93 2.09
N ILE A 90 12.94 -5.65 2.48
CA ILE A 90 11.85 -4.73 2.10
C ILE A 90 11.77 -4.59 0.58
N GLN A 91 12.91 -4.51 -0.12
CA GLN A 91 12.92 -4.47 -1.59
C GLN A 91 12.32 -5.73 -2.22
N ALA A 92 12.64 -6.91 -1.68
CA ALA A 92 12.09 -8.15 -2.22
C ALA A 92 10.57 -8.26 -2.01
N LEU A 93 10.03 -7.77 -0.89
CA LEU A 93 8.57 -7.64 -0.72
C LEU A 93 7.95 -6.68 -1.73
N TRP A 94 8.62 -5.56 -1.99
CA TRP A 94 8.18 -4.58 -2.96
C TRP A 94 8.11 -5.12 -4.39
N GLU A 95 9.11 -5.91 -4.75
CA GLU A 95 9.27 -6.50 -6.09
C GLU A 95 8.63 -7.88 -6.20
N TYR A 96 7.86 -8.28 -5.18
CA TYR A 96 7.18 -9.57 -5.15
C TYR A 96 6.25 -9.70 -6.36
N PRO A 97 6.42 -10.71 -7.23
CA PRO A 97 5.72 -10.74 -8.51
C PRO A 97 4.19 -10.81 -8.43
N LEU A 98 3.62 -11.27 -7.32
CA LEU A 98 2.18 -11.32 -7.08
C LEU A 98 1.69 -10.21 -6.12
N TYR A 99 2.44 -9.11 -5.93
CA TYR A 99 2.00 -8.04 -5.02
C TYR A 99 0.62 -7.50 -5.41
N ALA A 100 0.29 -7.41 -6.69
CA ALA A 100 -0.99 -6.85 -7.15
C ALA A 100 -2.22 -7.70 -6.73
N ASP A 101 -2.03 -8.98 -6.38
CA ASP A 101 -3.10 -9.89 -5.97
C ASP A 101 -3.87 -9.35 -4.76
N PHE A 102 -3.26 -8.53 -3.89
CA PHE A 102 -3.96 -8.05 -2.69
C PHE A 102 -5.12 -7.12 -3.05
N PHE A 103 -5.06 -6.44 -4.20
CA PHE A 103 -6.13 -5.56 -4.68
C PHE A 103 -7.34 -6.32 -5.22
N ALA A 104 -7.21 -7.63 -5.49
CA ALA A 104 -8.29 -8.47 -6.02
C ALA A 104 -9.29 -8.96 -4.94
N TRP A 105 -9.07 -8.60 -3.68
CA TRP A 105 -9.88 -9.03 -2.55
C TRP A 105 -10.98 -8.03 -2.20
N GLU A 106 -11.94 -8.46 -1.39
CA GLU A 106 -13.06 -7.63 -0.92
C GLU A 106 -12.63 -6.44 -0.06
N ASN A 107 -11.46 -6.53 0.58
CA ASN A 107 -10.80 -5.44 1.28
C ASN A 107 -9.28 -5.64 1.26
N THR A 108 -8.51 -4.55 1.37
CA THR A 108 -7.06 -4.64 1.18
C THR A 108 -6.37 -5.34 2.34
N GLN A 109 -6.91 -5.33 3.57
CA GLN A 109 -6.29 -6.03 4.70
C GLN A 109 -6.32 -7.55 4.50
N LYS A 110 -7.45 -8.12 4.08
CA LYS A 110 -7.57 -9.56 3.77
C LYS A 110 -6.68 -9.94 2.59
N GLY A 111 -6.65 -9.11 1.55
CA GLY A 111 -5.74 -9.32 0.43
C GLY A 111 -4.28 -9.28 0.86
N TYR A 112 -3.91 -8.34 1.72
CA TYR A 112 -2.56 -8.20 2.24
C TYR A 112 -2.14 -9.45 3.02
N GLU A 113 -3.00 -9.91 3.93
CA GLU A 113 -2.77 -11.14 4.70
C GLU A 113 -2.60 -12.35 3.79
N PHE A 114 -3.48 -12.49 2.78
CA PHE A 114 -3.42 -13.58 1.81
C PHE A 114 -2.13 -13.58 0.99
N VAL A 115 -1.68 -12.41 0.54
CA VAL A 115 -0.50 -12.26 -0.31
C VAL A 115 0.80 -12.43 0.46
N TYR A 116 0.90 -11.86 1.66
CA TYR A 116 2.17 -11.75 2.36
C TYR A 116 2.41 -12.81 3.44
N GLU A 117 1.39 -13.33 4.13
CA GLU A 117 1.61 -14.21 5.29
C GLU A 117 2.29 -15.54 4.93
N GLU A 118 2.16 -16.03 3.69
CA GLU A 118 2.86 -17.25 3.24
C GLU A 118 4.27 -17.02 2.69
N LEU A 119 4.71 -15.76 2.55
CA LEU A 119 6.02 -15.44 1.98
C LEU A 119 7.12 -15.50 3.02
N ASN A 120 8.15 -16.30 2.74
CA ASN A 120 9.27 -16.44 3.66
C ASN A 120 10.05 -15.13 3.90
N VAL A 121 10.07 -14.23 2.92
CA VAL A 121 10.68 -12.90 3.03
C VAL A 121 9.88 -11.99 3.96
N PHE A 122 8.55 -12.11 3.98
CA PHE A 122 7.70 -11.40 4.92
C PHE A 122 7.86 -11.93 6.35
N GLN A 123 7.87 -13.27 6.48
CA GLN A 123 8.13 -13.93 7.76
C GLN A 123 9.51 -13.60 8.32
N GLU A 124 10.50 -13.35 7.47
CA GLU A 124 11.79 -12.83 7.90
C GLU A 124 11.68 -11.37 8.36
N LEU A 125 11.02 -10.49 7.59
CA LEU A 125 10.88 -9.08 7.97
C LEU A 125 10.20 -8.90 9.33
N LYS A 126 9.17 -9.71 9.64
CA LYS A 126 8.48 -9.70 10.95
C LYS A 126 9.41 -10.02 12.13
N LYS A 127 10.53 -10.70 11.91
CA LYS A 127 11.51 -11.06 12.96
C LYS A 127 12.57 -9.99 13.17
N ARG A 128 12.69 -9.02 12.27
CA ARG A 128 13.73 -8.00 12.31
C ARG A 128 13.28 -6.83 13.17
N SER A 129 14.09 -6.50 14.17
CA SER A 129 13.81 -5.43 15.13
C SER A 129 13.96 -4.02 14.54
N ASP A 130 14.69 -3.90 13.41
CA ASP A 130 14.91 -2.65 12.68
C ASP A 130 13.96 -2.47 11.49
N ALA A 131 12.98 -3.35 11.33
CA ALA A 131 12.12 -3.38 10.15
C ALA A 131 11.30 -2.09 10.00
N ALA A 132 10.64 -1.63 11.07
CA ALA A 132 9.81 -0.44 10.99
C ALA A 132 10.60 0.85 10.74
N SER A 133 11.76 1.03 11.39
CA SER A 133 12.65 2.15 11.12
C SER A 133 13.20 2.11 9.68
N CYS A 134 13.47 0.91 9.14
CA CYS A 134 13.86 0.75 7.74
C CYS A 134 12.72 1.08 6.75
N LEU A 135 11.47 0.72 7.07
CA LEU A 135 10.29 1.11 6.29
C LEU A 135 10.10 2.62 6.31
N LEU A 136 10.17 3.25 7.50
CA LEU A 136 10.10 4.71 7.66
C LEU A 136 11.20 5.41 6.85
N TYR A 137 12.44 4.93 6.90
CA TYR A 137 13.55 5.48 6.11
C TYR A 137 13.23 5.53 4.61
N ARG A 138 12.58 4.50 4.07
CA ARG A 138 12.16 4.47 2.66
C ARG A 138 10.98 5.40 2.41
N TYR A 139 9.98 5.38 3.29
CA TYR A 139 8.77 6.17 3.16
C TYR A 139 9.04 7.68 3.17
N GLN A 140 10.02 8.13 3.96
CA GLN A 140 10.46 9.53 3.99
C GLN A 140 11.05 10.03 2.66
N ARG A 141 11.49 9.14 1.77
CA ARG A 141 12.14 9.50 0.50
C ARG A 141 11.17 9.64 -0.65
N VAL A 142 9.99 9.03 -0.53
CA VAL A 142 8.92 9.07 -1.53
C VAL A 142 8.73 10.51 -1.99
N ALA A 143 8.88 10.79 -3.27
CA ALA A 143 8.83 12.18 -3.77
C ALA A 143 7.50 12.60 -4.42
N GLU A 144 6.54 11.68 -4.61
CA GLU A 144 5.24 11.91 -5.27
C GLU A 144 5.34 12.66 -6.62
N LYS A 145 6.26 12.25 -7.50
CA LYS A 145 6.60 13.02 -8.71
C LYS A 145 5.86 12.60 -9.99
N HIS A 146 5.13 11.48 -10.01
CA HIS A 146 4.67 10.89 -11.28
C HIS A 146 3.31 10.17 -11.21
N LYS A 147 2.32 10.67 -11.97
CA LYS A 147 0.97 10.08 -12.11
C LYS A 147 0.98 8.59 -12.48
N LYS A 148 1.90 8.17 -13.36
CA LYS A 148 2.01 6.77 -13.82
C LYS A 148 2.23 5.78 -12.68
N HIS A 149 2.73 6.25 -11.54
CA HIS A 149 3.10 5.45 -10.38
C HIS A 149 2.50 6.01 -9.07
N ALA A 150 1.35 6.71 -9.17
CA ALA A 150 0.67 7.38 -8.06
C ALA A 150 0.38 6.49 -6.83
N PHE A 151 0.35 5.17 -7.02
CA PHE A 151 0.04 4.19 -5.99
C PHE A 151 1.26 3.45 -5.47
N ALA A 152 2.45 3.76 -5.99
CA ALA A 152 3.64 2.99 -5.67
C ALA A 152 3.88 2.98 -4.16
N HIS A 153 3.84 4.14 -3.48
CA HIS A 153 4.10 4.25 -2.04
C HIS A 153 3.12 3.48 -1.14
N TYR A 154 1.96 3.03 -1.62
CA TYR A 154 0.97 2.33 -0.80
C TYR A 154 1.44 1.02 -0.24
N LEU A 155 2.33 0.32 -0.92
CA LEU A 155 2.93 -0.87 -0.35
C LEU A 155 3.70 -0.52 0.95
N LEU A 156 4.41 0.62 1.00
CA LEU A 156 5.12 1.06 2.21
C LEU A 156 4.12 1.42 3.30
N GLU A 157 3.04 2.11 2.94
CA GLU A 157 1.99 2.48 3.88
C GLU A 157 1.26 1.26 4.43
N MET A 158 0.92 0.29 3.59
CA MET A 158 0.28 -0.96 3.98
C MET A 158 1.17 -1.79 4.89
N HIS A 159 2.48 -1.86 4.63
CA HIS A 159 3.42 -2.45 5.58
C HIS A 159 3.45 -1.64 6.89
N LEU A 160 3.73 -0.34 6.86
CA LEU A 160 3.80 0.49 8.07
C LEU A 160 2.50 0.46 8.90
N ALA A 161 1.35 0.25 8.27
CA ALA A 161 0.04 0.21 8.91
C ALA A 161 -0.23 -1.10 9.69
N GLN A 162 0.68 -2.06 9.68
CA GLN A 162 0.47 -3.28 10.44
C GLN A 162 0.92 -3.13 11.89
N ASN A 163 0.10 -3.62 12.83
CA ASN A 163 0.32 -3.46 14.27
C ASN A 163 1.73 -3.85 14.74
N TYR A 164 2.28 -4.92 14.19
CA TYR A 164 3.62 -5.38 14.56
C TYR A 164 4.72 -4.39 14.15
N PHE A 165 4.60 -3.70 13.01
CA PHE A 165 5.54 -2.64 12.64
C PHE A 165 5.26 -1.33 13.38
N ILE A 166 3.99 -0.95 13.59
CA ILE A 166 3.65 0.23 14.40
C ILE A 166 4.23 0.09 15.82
N SER A 167 4.19 -1.11 16.40
CA SER A 167 4.71 -1.39 17.74
C SER A 167 6.24 -1.26 17.87
N GLN A 168 6.96 -1.35 16.76
CA GLN A 168 8.42 -1.16 16.74
C GLN A 168 8.82 0.32 16.69
N LEU A 169 7.94 1.20 16.20
CA LEU A 169 8.22 2.63 16.09
C LEU A 169 8.13 3.31 17.46
N ASN A 170 9.09 4.18 17.76
CA ASN A 170 8.97 5.09 18.89
C ASN A 170 8.01 6.25 18.58
N THR A 171 7.71 7.07 19.59
CA THR A 171 6.77 8.21 19.46
C THR A 171 7.16 9.19 18.35
N ASP A 172 8.43 9.57 18.27
CA ASP A 172 8.90 10.52 17.25
C ASP A 172 8.86 9.92 15.85
N GLU A 173 9.19 8.64 15.71
CA GLU A 173 9.08 7.92 14.44
C GLU A 173 7.62 7.80 13.98
N LYS A 174 6.68 7.49 14.87
CA LYS A 174 5.24 7.49 14.54
C LYS A 174 4.77 8.86 14.09
N LYS A 175 5.15 9.93 14.79
CA LYS A 175 4.85 11.30 14.37
C LYS A 175 5.46 11.63 13.01
N ALA A 176 6.67 11.15 12.73
CA ALA A 176 7.31 11.32 11.43
C ALA A 176 6.55 10.58 10.31
N VAL A 177 6.05 9.38 10.56
CA VAL A 177 5.17 8.66 9.62
C VAL A 177 3.90 9.47 9.34
N VAL A 178 3.19 9.89 10.38
CA VAL A 178 1.93 10.65 10.23
C VAL A 178 2.18 11.98 9.50
N LYS A 179 3.26 12.69 9.84
CA LYS A 179 3.64 13.92 9.15
C LYS A 179 3.90 13.68 7.66
N ARG A 180 4.68 12.64 7.31
CA ARG A 180 4.97 12.31 5.91
C ARG A 180 3.71 11.94 5.13
N ALA A 181 2.80 11.19 5.74
CA ALA A 181 1.51 10.84 5.14
C ALA A 181 0.68 12.08 4.79
N LEU A 182 0.60 13.06 5.71
CA LEU A 182 -0.09 14.33 5.45
C LEU A 182 0.60 15.18 4.36
N GLU A 183 1.93 15.17 4.30
CA GLU A 183 2.69 15.84 3.23
C GLU A 183 2.38 15.22 1.85
N ILE A 184 2.40 13.88 1.75
CA ILE A 184 2.03 13.14 0.54
C ILE A 184 0.59 13.48 0.12
N PHE A 185 -0.35 13.43 1.06
CA PHE A 185 -1.74 13.81 0.80
C PHE A 185 -1.86 15.25 0.29
N THR A 186 -1.14 16.19 0.90
CA THR A 186 -1.16 17.60 0.50
C THR A 186 -0.61 17.81 -0.91
N ILE A 187 0.51 17.16 -1.25
CA ILE A 187 1.11 17.22 -2.61
C ILE A 187 0.09 16.77 -3.64
N ARG A 188 -0.61 15.65 -3.38
CA ARG A 188 -1.58 15.08 -4.32
C ARG A 188 -2.84 15.93 -4.47
N GLN A 189 -3.30 16.58 -3.40
CA GLN A 189 -4.45 17.51 -3.48
C GLN A 189 -4.15 18.78 -4.28
N GLN A 190 -2.87 19.18 -4.38
CA GLN A 190 -2.45 20.38 -5.12
C GLN A 190 -2.25 20.12 -6.60
N ASP A 191 -2.21 18.85 -7.01
CA ASP A 191 -1.94 18.46 -8.38
C ASP A 191 -3.24 17.93 -9.04
N PRO A 192 -3.81 18.67 -10.01
CA PRO A 192 -5.00 18.26 -10.77
C PRO A 192 -4.86 16.89 -11.45
N GLU A 193 -3.64 16.37 -11.61
CA GLU A 193 -3.42 15.05 -12.18
C GLU A 193 -3.82 13.89 -11.25
N PHE A 194 -4.02 14.14 -9.94
CA PHE A 194 -4.37 13.14 -8.92
C PHE A 194 -5.81 13.25 -8.39
N THR A 195 -6.64 14.17 -8.93
CA THR A 195 -7.98 14.50 -8.39
C THR A 195 -9.04 13.42 -8.55
N ASP A 196 -8.86 12.44 -9.45
CA ASP A 196 -9.88 11.41 -9.74
C ASP A 196 -9.69 10.09 -8.95
N THR A 197 -8.80 10.10 -7.95
CA THR A 197 -8.30 8.86 -7.35
C THR A 197 -8.93 8.58 -5.97
N PHE A 198 -10.22 8.22 -5.94
CA PHE A 198 -10.93 7.90 -4.69
C PHE A 198 -10.35 6.68 -3.93
N MET A 199 -9.81 5.67 -4.63
CA MET A 199 -9.12 4.52 -3.97
C MET A 199 -7.87 4.93 -3.17
N ALA A 200 -7.42 6.17 -3.35
CA ALA A 200 -6.07 6.62 -3.10
C ALA A 200 -5.95 7.49 -1.85
N ILE A 201 -7.10 7.88 -1.29
CA ILE A 201 -7.24 8.64 -0.06
C ILE A 201 -7.25 7.68 1.14
N ASP A 202 -7.73 6.44 0.96
CA ASP A 202 -8.04 5.56 2.07
C ASP A 202 -6.82 4.87 2.69
N ILE A 203 -5.77 4.50 1.94
CA ILE A 203 -4.60 3.78 2.49
C ILE A 203 -3.71 4.69 3.34
N THR A 204 -3.49 5.93 2.90
CA THR A 204 -2.74 6.93 3.67
C THR A 204 -3.43 7.23 4.99
N PHE A 205 -4.75 7.43 4.96
CA PHE A 205 -5.51 7.68 6.19
C PHE A 205 -5.75 6.44 7.04
N TYR A 206 -5.72 5.25 6.44
CA TYR A 206 -5.67 3.98 7.17
C TYR A 206 -4.41 3.86 8.02
N LEU A 207 -3.23 4.13 7.44
CA LEU A 207 -1.97 4.19 8.17
C LEU A 207 -2.03 5.20 9.32
N VAL A 208 -2.44 6.43 9.03
CA VAL A 208 -2.54 7.52 10.01
C VAL A 208 -3.49 7.17 11.15
N GLY A 209 -4.68 6.66 10.83
CA GLY A 209 -5.67 6.28 11.83
C GLY A 209 -5.22 5.10 12.68
N ARG A 210 -4.59 4.07 12.08
CA ARG A 210 -4.05 2.94 12.83
C ARG A 210 -2.95 3.34 13.81
N ILE A 211 -2.09 4.29 13.45
CA ILE A 211 -1.09 4.84 14.39
C ILE A 211 -1.78 5.53 15.57
N MET A 212 -2.77 6.41 15.31
CA MET A 212 -3.52 7.08 16.37
C MET A 212 -4.32 6.11 17.26
N ILE A 213 -4.88 5.05 16.68
CA ILE A 213 -5.57 3.97 17.42
C ILE A 213 -4.56 3.18 18.26
N HIS A 214 -3.42 2.81 17.70
CA HIS A 214 -2.37 2.07 18.41
C HIS A 214 -1.91 2.83 19.65
N ASP A 215 -1.72 4.15 19.54
CA ASP A 215 -1.31 5.01 20.65
C ASP A 215 -2.47 5.43 21.57
N GLN A 216 -3.68 4.89 21.34
CA GLN A 216 -4.89 5.20 22.11
C GLN A 216 -5.14 6.71 22.19
N TYR A 217 -4.91 7.41 21.07
CA TYR A 217 -5.01 8.85 21.00
C TYR A 217 -6.46 9.30 21.23
N LYS A 218 -6.74 9.78 22.45
CA LYS A 218 -8.10 9.97 22.96
C LYS A 218 -9.03 10.76 22.02
N PRO A 219 -8.64 11.92 21.45
CA PRO A 219 -9.52 12.67 20.55
C PRO A 219 -9.99 11.85 19.34
N PHE A 220 -9.13 11.01 18.79
CA PHE A 220 -9.47 10.17 17.65
C PHE A 220 -10.31 8.96 18.05
N VAL A 221 -9.90 8.23 19.11
CA VAL A 221 -10.63 7.07 19.62
C VAL A 221 -12.05 7.44 20.07
N ASP A 222 -12.22 8.55 20.78
CA ASP A 222 -13.53 9.06 21.18
C ASP A 222 -14.41 9.36 19.95
N LYS A 223 -13.84 9.99 18.91
CA LYS A 223 -14.57 10.34 17.69
C LYS A 223 -15.03 9.08 16.93
N LEU A 224 -14.20 8.05 16.85
CA LEU A 224 -14.59 6.77 16.24
C LEU A 224 -15.77 6.11 16.98
N SER A 225 -15.80 6.20 18.31
CA SER A 225 -16.88 5.59 19.11
C SER A 225 -18.28 6.14 18.84
N ILE A 226 -18.38 7.36 18.31
CA ILE A 226 -19.64 8.03 18.00
C ILE A 226 -19.93 8.13 16.49
N LYS A 227 -19.04 7.60 15.64
CA LYS A 227 -19.18 7.55 14.18
C LYS A 227 -19.23 6.10 13.71
N PRO A 228 -20.38 5.42 13.84
CA PRO A 228 -20.49 3.99 13.55
C PRO A 228 -20.13 3.69 12.09
N GLY A 229 -19.29 2.68 11.89
CA GLY A 229 -18.76 2.28 10.60
C GLY A 229 -17.34 2.76 10.34
N TRP A 230 -16.91 3.90 10.90
CA TRP A 230 -15.55 4.43 10.68
C TRP A 230 -14.47 3.50 11.22
N GLU A 231 -14.78 2.71 12.25
CA GLU A 231 -13.88 1.66 12.76
C GLU A 231 -13.51 0.63 11.68
N LYS A 232 -14.42 0.32 10.75
CA LYS A 232 -14.19 -0.69 9.72
C LYS A 232 -13.10 -0.29 8.74
N LEU A 233 -12.91 1.01 8.52
CA LEU A 233 -11.80 1.50 7.71
C LEU A 233 -10.47 1.02 8.29
N PHE A 234 -10.32 1.01 9.62
CA PHE A 234 -9.06 0.68 10.29
C PHE A 234 -8.91 -0.81 10.60
N THR A 235 -9.97 -1.61 10.56
CA THR A 235 -9.88 -3.06 10.71
C THR A 235 -9.70 -3.78 9.37
N GLU A 236 -10.44 -3.36 8.33
CA GLU A 236 -10.52 -4.08 7.06
C GLU A 236 -9.94 -3.30 5.87
N HIS A 237 -9.93 -1.97 5.94
CA HIS A 237 -9.71 -1.07 4.78
C HIS A 237 -10.66 -1.41 3.61
N VAL A 238 -11.89 -0.94 3.75
CA VAL A 238 -12.97 -1.20 2.79
C VAL A 238 -12.91 -0.20 1.64
N TYR A 239 -12.97 -0.68 0.40
CA TYR A 239 -13.11 0.18 -0.77
C TYR A 239 -14.44 0.94 -0.77
N ASN A 240 -14.45 2.18 -1.27
CA ASN A 240 -15.65 3.03 -1.35
C ASN A 240 -16.35 3.16 0.01
N PHE A 241 -15.55 3.43 1.05
CA PHE A 241 -16.01 3.49 2.43
C PHE A 241 -17.16 4.49 2.64
N TYR A 242 -17.11 5.63 1.94
CA TYR A 242 -18.08 6.73 2.10
C TYR A 242 -19.32 6.54 1.24
N ARG A 243 -20.49 6.86 1.81
CA ARG A 243 -21.80 6.76 1.13
C ARG A 243 -22.17 8.04 0.36
N SER A 244 -21.49 9.14 0.65
CA SER A 244 -21.66 10.43 -0.02
C SER A 244 -20.36 11.24 0.01
N GLN A 245 -20.29 12.27 -0.85
CA GLN A 245 -19.18 13.23 -0.83
C GLN A 245 -19.08 13.97 0.51
N ASP A 246 -20.20 14.31 1.12
CA ASP A 246 -20.23 15.01 2.41
C ASP A 246 -19.67 14.14 3.54
N GLU A 247 -19.96 12.84 3.53
CA GLU A 247 -19.38 11.89 4.50
C GLU A 247 -17.88 11.73 4.29
N ALA A 248 -17.42 11.69 3.04
CA ALA A 248 -15.99 11.68 2.71
C ALA A 248 -15.28 12.95 3.19
N ASN A 249 -15.86 14.12 2.93
CA ASN A 249 -15.30 15.39 3.35
C ASN A 249 -15.26 15.51 4.88
N GLU A 250 -16.35 15.14 5.58
CA GLU A 250 -16.39 15.14 7.04
C GLU A 250 -15.30 14.25 7.64
N PHE A 251 -15.13 13.04 7.10
CA PHE A 251 -14.07 12.13 7.54
C PHE A 251 -12.69 12.76 7.32
N LEU A 252 -12.41 13.24 6.12
CA LEU A 252 -11.11 13.78 5.74
C LEU A 252 -10.72 15.00 6.58
N GLU A 253 -11.65 15.93 6.78
CA GLU A 253 -11.44 17.09 7.64
C GLU A 253 -11.16 16.66 9.09
N THR A 254 -11.93 15.70 9.59
CA THR A 254 -11.79 15.19 10.96
C THR A 254 -10.43 14.53 11.17
N ILE A 255 -10.08 13.54 10.35
CA ILE A 255 -8.85 12.77 10.53
C ILE A 255 -7.61 13.64 10.27
N THR A 256 -7.64 14.55 9.30
CA THR A 256 -6.55 15.49 9.03
C THR A 256 -6.33 16.43 10.21
N SER A 257 -7.41 16.98 10.78
CA SER A 257 -7.34 17.85 11.96
C SER A 257 -6.73 17.12 13.16
N MET A 258 -7.21 15.90 13.44
CA MET A 258 -6.73 15.09 14.56
C MET A 258 -5.29 14.61 14.38
N ALA A 259 -4.89 14.25 13.15
CA ALA A 259 -3.51 13.89 12.83
C ALA A 259 -2.55 15.07 13.04
N ASN A 260 -2.95 16.28 12.66
CA ASN A 260 -2.17 17.50 12.93
C ASN A 260 -2.04 17.80 14.42
N ASP A 261 -3.08 17.55 15.22
CA ASP A 261 -3.02 17.68 16.68
C ASP A 261 -2.13 16.60 17.32
N TYR A 262 -2.24 15.35 16.84
CA TYR A 262 -1.41 14.23 17.27
C TYR A 262 0.09 14.50 17.07
N ILE A 263 0.49 15.04 15.92
CA ILE A 263 1.90 15.37 15.65
C ILE A 263 2.47 16.37 16.67
N LYS A 264 1.63 17.28 17.20
CA LYS A 264 2.06 18.38 18.10
C LYS A 264 2.21 17.98 19.57
N LYS A 265 1.62 16.85 19.97
CA LYS A 265 1.61 16.35 21.36
C LYS A 265 2.73 15.36 21.54
#